data_AF-A0A086N036-F1
#
_entry.id   AF-A0A086N036-F1
#
_cell.length_a   1.000
_cell.length_b   1.000
_cell.length_c   1.000
_cell.angle_alpha   90.00
_cell.angle_beta   90.00
_cell.angle_gamma   90.00
#
_symmetry.space_group_name_H-M   'P 1'
#
loop_
_entity.id
_entity.type
_entity.pdbx_description
1 polymer ?
#
loop_
_entity_poly.entity_id
_entity_poly.type
_entity_poly.pdbx_seq_one_letter_code
_entity_poly.pdbx_strand_id
1 'polypeptide(L)'
;MSLTGIAAVLALAGIPVSVLVARWQMRTALTQAEASHRTALEAAEASHRSALEVARQQIEAERDRWILDARRAEYRLFQTSLNQLRRALERSGADDSEIHEALHEVHDSSHRIAEVGPEEVHRVAKFIREQCYVMHTWPRKRRVELWRLHVAPARTSLDEAINEVISR
;
A
#
# COMPACT_ATOMS: atom_id res chain seq x y z
N MET A 1 -37.56 -65.38 -52.47
CA MET A 1 -37.47 -64.11 -51.71
C MET A 1 -36.82 -63.08 -52.61
N SER A 2 -37.49 -61.99 -52.96
CA SER A 2 -36.92 -60.95 -53.82
C SER A 2 -35.93 -60.08 -53.04
N LEU A 3 -34.86 -59.62 -53.71
CA LEU A 3 -33.88 -58.68 -53.15
C LEU A 3 -34.53 -57.40 -52.58
N THR A 4 -35.68 -57.00 -53.15
CA THR A 4 -36.53 -55.91 -52.66
C THR A 4 -37.19 -56.18 -51.31
N GLY A 5 -37.58 -57.42 -51.01
CA GLY A 5 -38.15 -57.78 -49.69
C GLY A 5 -37.11 -57.77 -48.57
N ILE A 6 -35.88 -58.20 -48.87
CA ILE A 6 -34.76 -58.17 -47.91
C ILE A 6 -34.32 -56.72 -47.65
N ALA A 7 -34.25 -55.89 -48.70
CA ALA A 7 -33.95 -54.46 -48.57
C ALA A 7 -35.01 -53.70 -47.75
N ALA A 8 -36.30 -54.02 -47.93
CA ALA A 8 -37.38 -53.42 -47.16
C ALA A 8 -37.33 -53.80 -45.66
N VAL A 9 -37.00 -55.05 -45.34
CA VAL A 9 -36.85 -55.52 -43.95
C VAL A 9 -35.62 -54.91 -43.29
N LEU A 10 -34.49 -54.80 -44.01
CA LEU A 10 -33.29 -54.13 -43.51
C LEU A 10 -33.51 -52.62 -43.29
N ALA A 11 -34.28 -51.96 -44.17
CA ALA A 11 -34.66 -50.56 -43.99
C ALA A 11 -35.61 -50.36 -42.79
N LEU A 12 -36.62 -51.24 -42.63
CA LEU A 12 -37.56 -51.20 -41.50
C LEU A 12 -36.92 -51.55 -40.15
N ALA A 13 -35.91 -52.43 -40.13
CA ALA A 13 -35.14 -52.74 -38.93
C ALA A 13 -34.06 -51.68 -38.63
N GLY A 14 -33.52 -50.99 -39.65
CA GLY A 14 -32.49 -49.97 -39.49
C GLY A 14 -32.98 -48.65 -38.90
N ILE A 15 -34.24 -48.25 -39.18
CA ILE A 15 -34.86 -47.03 -38.63
C ILE A 15 -34.98 -47.06 -37.09
N PRO A 16 -35.49 -48.11 -36.44
CA PRO A 16 -35.56 -48.14 -34.97
C PRO A 16 -34.18 -48.18 -34.31
N VAL A 17 -33.20 -48.85 -34.93
CA VAL A 17 -31.82 -48.90 -34.40
C VAL A 17 -31.13 -47.53 -34.49
N SER A 18 -31.27 -46.82 -35.60
CA SER A 18 -30.66 -45.48 -35.75
C SER A 18 -31.27 -44.45 -34.81
N VAL A 19 -32.58 -44.50 -34.54
CA VAL A 19 -33.25 -43.65 -33.55
C VAL A 19 -32.74 -43.93 -32.13
N LEU A 20 -32.51 -45.20 -31.78
CA LEU A 20 -31.95 -45.57 -30.48
C LEU A 20 -30.50 -45.07 -30.32
N VAL A 21 -29.67 -45.20 -31.35
CA VAL A 21 -28.30 -44.68 -31.37
C VAL A 21 -28.29 -43.16 -31.25
N ALA A 22 -29.11 -42.46 -32.04
CA ALA A 22 -29.22 -41.01 -31.98
C ALA A 22 -29.68 -40.51 -30.60
N ARG A 23 -30.66 -41.19 -29.99
CA ARG A 23 -31.13 -40.89 -28.63
C ARG A 23 -30.06 -41.12 -27.57
N TRP A 24 -29.25 -42.17 -27.74
CA TRP A 24 -28.13 -42.45 -26.84
C TRP A 24 -27.03 -41.38 -26.99
N GLN A 25 -26.63 -41.04 -28.22
CA GLN A 25 -25.66 -39.99 -28.52
C GLN A 25 -26.10 -38.62 -27.97
N MET A 26 -27.39 -38.29 -28.11
CA MET A 26 -27.93 -37.05 -27.56
C MET A 26 -27.87 -37.04 -26.03
N ARG A 27 -28.21 -38.15 -25.37
CA ARG A 27 -28.09 -38.26 -23.92
C ARG A 27 -26.65 -38.12 -23.44
N THR A 28 -25.70 -38.81 -24.10
CA THR A 28 -24.28 -38.72 -23.73
C THR A 28 -23.73 -37.31 -23.98
N ALA A 29 -24.15 -36.65 -25.06
CA ALA A 29 -23.75 -35.28 -25.35
C ALA A 29 -24.28 -34.29 -24.30
N LEU A 30 -25.54 -34.44 -23.86
CA LEU A 30 -26.11 -33.62 -22.79
C LEU A 30 -25.39 -33.83 -21.46
N THR A 31 -25.13 -35.08 -21.07
CA THR A 31 -24.39 -35.37 -19.82
C THR A 31 -22.97 -34.82 -19.85
N GLN A 32 -22.31 -34.89 -21.01
CA GLN A 32 -20.97 -34.33 -21.19
C GLN A 32 -21.01 -32.79 -21.14
N ALA A 33 -22.02 -32.16 -21.77
CA ALA A 33 -22.20 -30.71 -21.73
C ALA A 33 -22.47 -30.21 -20.32
N GLU A 34 -23.33 -30.89 -19.54
CA GLU A 34 -23.60 -30.55 -18.15
C GLU A 34 -22.36 -30.71 -17.26
N ALA A 35 -21.60 -31.80 -17.42
CA ALA A 35 -20.35 -31.99 -16.69
C ALA A 35 -19.32 -30.90 -17.04
N SER A 36 -19.19 -30.57 -18.32
CA SER A 36 -18.28 -29.52 -18.81
C SER A 36 -18.69 -28.13 -18.34
N HIS A 37 -19.99 -27.88 -18.25
CA HIS A 37 -20.53 -26.62 -17.75
C HIS A 37 -20.23 -26.46 -16.25
N ARG A 38 -20.42 -27.51 -15.44
CA ARG A 38 -20.10 -27.48 -14.01
C ARG A 38 -18.61 -27.25 -13.76
N THR A 39 -17.74 -27.96 -14.48
CA THR A 39 -16.29 -27.77 -14.34
C THR A 39 -15.85 -26.38 -14.79
N ALA A 40 -16.46 -25.83 -15.84
CA ALA A 40 -16.19 -24.47 -16.28
C ALA A 40 -16.62 -23.42 -15.24
N LEU A 41 -17.78 -23.61 -14.59
CA LEU A 41 -18.23 -22.73 -13.50
C LEU A 41 -17.30 -22.80 -12.29
N GLU A 42 -16.93 -24.01 -11.85
CA GLU A 42 -15.99 -24.20 -10.74
C GLU A 42 -14.63 -23.56 -11.03
N ALA A 43 -14.12 -23.71 -12.26
CA ALA A 43 -12.88 -23.09 -12.70
C ALA A 43 -12.99 -21.56 -12.73
N ALA A 44 -14.12 -21.00 -13.19
CA ALA A 44 -14.37 -19.57 -13.20
C ALA A 44 -14.45 -19.00 -11.77
N GLU A 45 -15.14 -19.68 -10.85
CA GLU A 45 -15.22 -19.29 -9.45
C GLU A 45 -13.88 -19.36 -8.73
N ALA A 46 -13.08 -20.41 -8.99
CA ALA A 46 -11.73 -20.54 -8.47
C ALA A 46 -10.81 -19.42 -9.00
N SER A 47 -10.86 -19.15 -10.31
CA SER A 47 -10.12 -18.06 -10.95
C SER A 47 -10.50 -16.70 -10.38
N HIS A 48 -11.81 -16.45 -10.20
CA HIS A 48 -12.29 -15.21 -9.61
C HIS A 48 -11.79 -15.00 -8.18
N ARG A 49 -11.85 -16.04 -7.34
CA ARG A 49 -11.31 -15.97 -5.96
C ARG A 49 -9.81 -15.71 -5.94
N SER A 50 -9.06 -16.42 -6.78
CA SER A 50 -7.61 -16.21 -6.91
C SER A 50 -7.29 -14.78 -7.36
N ALA A 51 -8.02 -14.24 -8.34
CA ALA A 51 -7.82 -12.87 -8.81
C ALA A 51 -8.10 -11.84 -7.71
N LEU A 52 -9.13 -12.05 -6.88
CA LEU A 52 -9.43 -11.19 -5.75
C LEU A 52 -8.35 -11.25 -4.67
N GLU A 53 -7.80 -12.43 -4.38
CA GLU A 53 -6.70 -12.60 -3.42
C GLU A 53 -5.44 -11.88 -3.89
N VAL A 54 -5.07 -12.03 -5.17
CA VAL A 54 -3.94 -11.32 -5.76
C VAL A 54 -4.16 -9.81 -5.72
N ALA A 55 -5.36 -9.33 -6.06
CA ALA A 55 -5.68 -7.90 -6.01
C ALA A 55 -5.57 -7.34 -4.57
N ARG A 56 -6.02 -8.09 -3.56
CA ARG A 56 -5.88 -7.70 -2.14
C ARG A 56 -4.41 -7.57 -1.74
N GLN A 57 -3.61 -8.58 -2.07
CA GLN A 57 -2.17 -8.56 -1.77
C GLN A 57 -1.45 -7.40 -2.47
N GLN A 58 -1.84 -7.08 -3.71
CA GLN A 58 -1.29 -5.94 -4.45
C GLN A 58 -1.64 -4.61 -3.78
N ILE A 59 -2.89 -4.42 -3.38
CA ILE A 59 -3.34 -3.19 -2.69
C ILE A 59 -2.63 -3.05 -1.34
N GLU A 60 -2.48 -4.13 -0.58
CA GLU A 60 -1.76 -4.12 0.70
C GLU A 60 -0.29 -3.73 0.50
N ALA A 61 0.39 -4.35 -0.47
CA ALA A 61 1.78 -4.02 -0.78
C ALA A 61 1.96 -2.59 -1.30
N GLU A 62 1.01 -2.09 -2.09
CA GLU A 62 1.03 -0.70 -2.59
C GLU A 62 0.79 0.30 -1.45
N ARG A 63 -0.17 0.02 -0.57
CA ARG A 63 -0.41 0.84 0.62
C ARG A 63 0.83 0.91 1.51
N ASP A 64 1.48 -0.22 1.77
CA ASP A 64 2.65 -0.26 2.64
C ASP A 64 3.83 0.52 2.03
N ARG A 65 4.03 0.41 0.72
CA ARG A 65 5.01 1.25 -0.02
C ARG A 65 4.66 2.74 0.09
N TRP A 66 3.41 3.11 -0.15
CA TRP A 66 2.95 4.48 -0.07
C TRP A 66 3.18 5.09 1.32
N ILE A 67 2.86 4.35 2.38
CA ILE A 67 3.10 4.77 3.77
C ILE A 67 4.60 4.97 4.02
N LEU A 68 5.44 4.03 3.57
CA LEU A 68 6.89 4.13 3.76
C LEU A 68 7.48 5.35 3.04
N ASP A 69 7.05 5.60 1.81
CA ASP A 69 7.52 6.75 1.03
C ASP A 69 7.03 8.08 1.63
N ALA A 70 5.78 8.15 2.08
CA ALA A 70 5.24 9.32 2.78
C ALA A 70 6.03 9.61 4.06
N ARG A 71 6.29 8.59 4.88
CA ARG A 71 7.15 8.71 6.09
C ARG A 71 8.52 9.25 5.76
N ARG A 72 9.21 8.66 4.76
CA ARG A 72 10.54 9.11 4.33
C ARG A 72 10.55 10.58 3.90
N ALA A 73 9.53 11.00 3.15
CA ALA A 73 9.40 12.38 2.69
C ALA A 73 9.24 13.34 3.89
N GLU A 74 8.30 13.08 4.79
CA GLU A 74 8.01 13.97 5.92
C GLU A 74 9.16 13.99 6.96
N TYR A 75 9.81 12.86 7.22
CA TYR A 75 10.97 12.81 8.11
C TYR A 75 12.14 13.64 7.56
N ARG A 76 12.38 13.54 6.25
CA ARG A 76 13.41 14.32 5.57
C ARG A 76 13.09 15.81 5.57
N LEU A 77 11.82 16.16 5.37
CA LEU A 77 11.36 17.54 5.45
C LEU A 77 11.64 18.11 6.85
N PHE A 78 11.20 17.42 7.91
CA PHE A 78 11.43 17.86 9.28
C PHE A 78 12.93 18.04 9.62
N GLN A 79 13.78 17.07 9.25
CA GLN A 79 15.23 17.21 9.43
C GLN A 79 15.81 18.41 8.65
N THR A 80 15.28 18.68 7.45
CA THR A 80 15.67 19.83 6.64
C THR A 80 15.27 21.14 7.30
N SER A 81 14.03 21.25 7.80
CA SER A 81 13.54 22.42 8.54
C SER A 81 14.36 22.67 9.81
N LEU A 82 14.75 21.61 10.55
CA LEU A 82 15.66 21.73 11.69
C LEU A 82 17.04 22.25 11.27
N ASN A 83 17.57 21.81 10.13
CA ASN A 83 18.84 22.31 9.61
C ASN A 83 18.76 23.77 9.18
N GLN A 84 17.65 24.20 8.58
CA GLN A 84 17.40 25.60 8.23
C GLN A 84 17.34 26.46 9.49
N LEU A 85 16.55 26.05 10.49
CA LEU A 85 16.45 26.76 11.77
C LEU A 85 17.82 26.89 12.45
N ARG A 86 18.60 25.80 12.51
CA ARG A 86 19.96 25.85 13.08
C ARG A 86 20.83 26.89 12.38
N ARG A 87 20.83 26.92 11.04
CA ARG A 87 21.62 27.88 10.26
C ARG A 87 21.18 29.32 10.49
N ALA A 88 19.87 29.56 10.62
CA ALA A 88 19.36 30.89 10.94
C ALA A 88 19.82 31.36 12.34
N LEU A 89 19.78 30.47 13.33
CA LEU A 89 20.23 30.77 14.69
C LEU A 89 21.74 31.10 14.76
N GLU A 90 22.56 30.33 14.04
CA GLU A 90 24.02 30.48 14.06
C GLU A 90 24.53 31.72 13.28
N ARG A 91 23.77 32.23 12.31
CA ARG A 91 24.24 33.30 11.42
C ARG A 91 24.08 34.68 12.04
N SER A 92 25.17 35.33 12.45
CA SER A 92 25.20 36.61 13.21
C SER A 92 24.33 37.78 12.71
N GLY A 93 23.82 37.76 11.48
CA GLY A 93 22.93 38.79 10.90
C GLY A 93 21.55 38.30 10.45
N ALA A 94 21.13 37.08 10.81
CA ALA A 94 19.76 36.64 10.55
C ALA A 94 18.77 37.54 11.30
N ASP A 95 17.79 38.05 10.56
CA ASP A 95 16.66 38.81 11.11
C ASP A 95 15.67 37.86 11.80
N ASP A 96 14.91 38.38 12.76
CA ASP A 96 13.94 37.60 13.53
C ASP A 96 12.85 36.99 12.63
N SER A 97 12.52 37.63 11.50
CA SER A 97 11.61 37.09 10.49
C SER A 97 12.09 35.75 9.92
N GLU A 98 13.37 35.63 9.57
CA GLU A 98 13.94 34.39 9.02
C GLU A 98 13.95 33.25 10.04
N ILE A 99 14.23 33.58 11.31
CA ILE A 99 14.18 32.60 12.41
C ILE A 99 12.74 32.15 12.63
N HIS A 100 11.78 33.07 12.54
CA HIS A 100 10.36 32.78 12.71
C HIS A 100 9.83 31.88 11.59
N GLU A 101 10.18 32.16 10.34
CA GLU A 101 9.82 31.33 9.19
C GLU A 101 10.39 29.91 9.32
N ALA A 102 11.68 29.78 9.65
CA ALA A 102 12.29 28.47 9.87
C ALA A 102 11.69 27.72 11.07
N LEU A 103 11.23 28.43 12.10
CA LEU A 103 10.52 27.84 13.24
C LEU A 103 9.13 27.34 12.83
N HIS A 104 8.42 28.10 11.99
CA HIS A 104 7.13 27.69 11.41
C HIS A 104 7.27 26.42 10.58
N GLU A 105 8.31 26.32 9.76
CA GLU A 105 8.58 25.10 9.00
C GLU A 105 8.82 23.89 9.92
N VAL A 106 9.52 24.06 11.04
CA VAL A 106 9.68 23.00 12.06
C VAL A 106 8.35 22.66 12.73
N HIS A 107 7.51 23.64 13.02
CA HIS A 107 6.17 23.43 13.56
C HIS A 107 5.32 22.56 12.63
N ASP A 108 5.19 22.97 11.37
CA ASP A 108 4.27 22.35 10.42
C ASP A 108 4.74 20.94 10.03
N SER A 109 6.03 20.77 9.76
CA SER A 109 6.58 19.44 9.44
C SER A 109 6.48 18.46 10.62
N SER A 110 6.49 18.93 11.87
CA SER A 110 6.24 18.05 13.03
C SER A 110 4.81 17.49 13.09
N HIS A 111 3.82 18.26 12.62
CA HIS A 111 2.43 17.82 12.57
C HIS A 111 2.23 16.82 11.45
N ARG A 112 2.90 17.01 10.30
CA ARG A 112 2.89 16.03 9.21
C ARG A 112 3.48 14.69 9.62
N ILE A 113 4.51 14.69 10.48
CA ILE A 113 5.00 13.45 11.11
C ILE A 113 3.91 12.73 11.91
N ALA A 114 3.00 13.46 12.57
CA ALA A 114 1.88 12.86 13.31
C ALA A 114 0.87 12.16 12.38
N GLU A 115 0.76 12.61 11.14
CA GLU A 115 -0.19 12.05 10.16
C GLU A 115 0.31 10.72 9.56
N VAL A 116 1.62 10.56 9.42
CA VAL A 116 2.22 9.42 8.69
C VAL A 116 3.08 8.49 9.55
N GLY A 117 3.63 9.01 10.66
CA GLY A 117 4.61 8.33 11.49
C GLY A 117 3.99 7.61 12.69
N PRO A 118 4.68 6.59 13.23
CA PRO A 118 4.28 6.00 14.51
C PRO A 118 4.53 6.97 15.66
N GLU A 119 3.82 6.75 16.75
CA GLU A 119 3.82 7.61 17.95
C GLU A 119 5.22 7.87 18.53
N GLU A 120 6.13 6.90 18.42
CA GLU A 120 7.51 7.02 18.90
C GLU A 120 8.27 8.15 18.20
N VAL A 121 8.19 8.22 16.87
CA VAL A 121 8.82 9.28 16.06
C VAL A 121 8.12 10.62 16.31
N HIS A 122 6.78 10.61 16.34
CA HIS A 122 5.99 11.81 16.62
C HIS A 122 6.35 12.44 17.97
N ARG A 123 6.49 11.63 19.02
CA ARG A 123 6.83 12.10 20.37
C ARG A 123 8.15 12.84 20.41
N VAL A 124 9.19 12.32 19.75
CA VAL A 124 10.51 12.96 19.69
C VAL A 124 10.44 14.24 18.84
N ALA A 125 9.77 14.21 17.69
CA ALA A 125 9.58 15.39 16.85
C ALA A 125 8.82 16.51 17.57
N LYS A 126 7.77 16.15 18.31
CA LYS A 126 6.99 17.06 19.16
C LYS A 126 7.86 17.69 20.25
N PHE A 127 8.66 16.90 20.95
CA PHE A 127 9.58 17.40 21.95
C PHE A 127 10.56 18.41 21.34
N ILE A 128 11.19 18.06 20.20
CA ILE A 128 12.11 18.97 19.51
C ILE A 128 11.41 20.28 19.13
N ARG A 129 10.22 20.22 18.53
CA ARG A 129 9.43 21.41 18.19
C ARG A 129 9.21 22.29 19.42
N GLU A 130 8.77 21.70 20.54
CA GLU A 130 8.52 22.44 21.77
C GLU A 130 9.79 23.12 22.30
N GLN A 131 10.94 22.43 22.25
CA GLN A 131 12.22 23.05 22.60
C GLN A 131 12.59 24.20 21.65
N CYS A 132 12.35 24.07 20.35
CA CYS A 132 12.55 25.14 19.39
C CYS A 132 11.65 26.36 19.68
N TYR A 133 10.39 26.13 20.05
CA TYR A 133 9.48 27.19 20.48
C TYR A 133 9.90 27.81 21.81
N VAL A 134 10.34 27.06 22.80
CA VAL A 134 10.82 27.70 24.04
C VAL A 134 12.05 28.54 23.73
N MET A 135 13.01 27.99 22.97
CA MET A 135 14.28 28.62 22.64
C MET A 135 14.13 29.95 21.89
N HIS A 136 13.18 30.12 20.96
CA HIS A 136 13.05 31.37 20.19
C HIS A 136 12.75 32.59 21.07
N THR A 137 12.11 32.39 22.23
CA THR A 137 11.81 33.46 23.20
C THR A 137 13.04 33.96 23.96
N TRP A 138 14.16 33.22 23.92
CA TRP A 138 15.39 33.59 24.61
C TRP A 138 16.28 34.53 23.80
N PRO A 139 17.17 35.30 24.47
CA PRO A 139 18.16 36.13 23.79
C PRO A 139 19.05 35.32 22.86
N ARG A 140 19.43 35.92 21.72
CA ARG A 140 20.22 35.31 20.65
C ARG A 140 21.44 34.51 21.15
N LYS A 141 22.22 35.07 22.08
CA LYS A 141 23.42 34.42 22.67
C LYS A 141 23.12 33.08 23.33
N ARG A 142 21.91 32.90 23.87
CA ARG A 142 21.47 31.70 24.59
C ARG A 142 20.79 30.68 23.68
N ARG A 143 20.25 31.09 22.52
CA ARG A 143 19.55 30.18 21.58
C ARG A 143 20.48 29.05 21.10
N VAL A 144 21.71 29.37 20.69
CA VAL A 144 22.67 28.36 20.21
C VAL A 144 23.09 27.38 21.32
N GLU A 145 23.19 27.83 22.56
CA GLU A 145 23.49 26.98 23.71
C GLU A 145 22.33 26.01 23.98
N LEU A 146 21.09 26.52 24.04
CA LEU A 146 19.89 25.71 24.23
C LEU A 146 19.69 24.69 23.11
N TRP A 147 20.00 25.05 21.86
CA TRP A 147 20.02 24.11 20.75
C TRP A 147 20.93 22.91 21.02
N ARG A 148 22.16 23.17 21.48
CA ARG A 148 23.14 22.12 21.78
C ARG A 148 22.72 21.25 22.96
N LEU A 149 22.08 21.83 23.97
CA LEU A 149 21.67 21.11 25.18
C LEU A 149 20.41 20.26 24.97
N HIS A 150 19.45 20.73 24.18
CA HIS A 150 18.12 20.10 24.12
C HIS A 150 17.79 19.53 22.74
N VAL A 151 18.08 20.25 21.66
CA VAL A 151 17.68 19.85 20.31
C VAL A 151 18.67 18.85 19.71
N ALA A 152 19.98 19.09 19.84
CA ALA A 152 20.98 18.21 19.25
C ALA A 152 20.93 16.77 19.79
N PRO A 153 20.80 16.51 21.10
CA PRO A 153 20.65 15.14 21.61
C PRO A 153 19.34 14.49 21.16
N ALA A 154 18.23 15.24 21.19
CA ALA A 154 16.94 14.73 20.76
C ALA A 154 16.90 14.40 19.27
N ARG A 155 17.67 15.10 18.43
CA ARG A 155 17.85 14.75 17.01
C ARG A 155 18.52 13.39 16.83
N THR A 156 19.49 13.03 17.67
CA THR A 156 20.08 11.69 17.63
C THR A 156 19.04 10.62 17.94
N SER A 157 18.24 10.81 18.99
CA SER A 157 17.12 9.90 19.31
C SER A 157 16.05 9.84 18.21
N LEU A 158 15.82 10.96 17.53
CA LEU A 158 14.92 11.00 16.38
C LEU A 158 15.45 10.17 15.22
N ASP A 159 16.74 10.30 14.90
CA ASP A 159 17.38 9.55 13.82
C ASP A 159 17.36 8.04 14.12
N GLU A 160 17.56 7.64 15.38
CA GLU A 160 17.42 6.26 15.84
C GLU A 160 15.98 5.74 15.63
N ALA A 161 14.98 6.48 16.12
CA ALA A 161 13.57 6.11 15.96
C ALA A 161 13.14 6.03 14.48
N ILE A 162 13.62 6.95 13.64
CA ILE A 162 13.37 6.93 12.20
C ILE A 162 13.97 5.67 11.57
N ASN A 163 15.21 5.32 11.91
CA ASN A 163 15.89 4.15 11.37
C ASN A 163 15.18 2.85 11.76
N GLU A 164 14.69 2.74 13.01
CA GLU A 164 13.88 1.60 13.43
C GLU A 164 12.58 1.45 12.64
N VAL A 165 11.95 2.56 12.25
CA VAL A 165 10.69 2.53 11.48
C VAL A 165 10.93 2.22 10.01
N ILE A 166 12.02 2.72 9.42
CA ILE A 166 12.34 2.52 8.00
C ILE A 166 12.95 1.14 7.74
N SER A 167 13.58 0.51 8.74
CA SER A 167 14.24 -0.80 8.61
C SER A 167 13.32 -2.00 8.81
N ARG A 168 12.08 -1.77 9.28
CA ARG A 168 11.01 -2.79 9.35
C ARG A 168 10.34 -2.95 7.99
#